data_AF-A0A1G7H0Y6-F1
#
_entry.id   AF-A0A1G7H0Y6-F1
#
_cell.length_a   1.000
_cell.length_b   1.000
_cell.length_c   1.000
_cell.angle_alpha   90.00
_cell.angle_beta   90.00
_cell.angle_gamma   90.00
#
_symmetry.space_group_name_H-M   'P 1'
#
loop_
_entity.id
_entity.type
_entity.pdbx_description
1 polymer ?
#
loop_
_entity_poly.entity_id
_entity_poly.type
_entity_poly.pdbx_seq_one_letter_code
_entity_poly.pdbx_strand_id
1 'polypeptide(L)'
;MSDGPSHRSDADQAGAALDTIRQAMEALETAETWPQARDALETAGLTRRLGADGMQRLADIWRGRVCRSLDDSALAGEMRFWSEGGDLPAHPDGFRAPLPHDLAQEAIRRGWVVSALNSGGWLISPPTGRPITLPARR
;
A
#
# COMPACT_ATOMS: atom_id res chain seq x y z
N MET A 1 -44.55 29.62 -3.44
CA MET A 1 -43.19 29.93 -3.92
C MET A 1 -42.42 28.63 -3.86
N SER A 2 -42.35 27.97 -5.00
CA SER A 2 -41.68 26.67 -5.15
C SER A 2 -40.19 26.92 -5.27
N ASP A 3 -39.43 26.46 -4.29
CA ASP A 3 -37.98 26.46 -4.34
C ASP A 3 -37.54 25.03 -4.64
N GLY A 4 -37.01 24.82 -5.84
CA GLY A 4 -36.39 23.57 -6.24
C GLY A 4 -35.58 23.79 -7.51
N PRO A 5 -34.55 22.97 -7.81
CA PRO A 5 -33.83 22.03 -6.94
C PRO A 5 -32.32 22.39 -6.88
N SER A 6 -31.65 22.21 -5.75
CA SER A 6 -30.17 22.25 -5.69
C SER A 6 -29.57 20.94 -6.21
N HIS A 7 -29.77 20.65 -7.50
CA HIS A 7 -28.96 19.68 -8.25
C HIS A 7 -27.64 20.36 -8.62
N ARG A 8 -26.67 20.42 -7.70
CA ARG A 8 -25.27 20.46 -8.14
C ARG A 8 -25.03 19.14 -8.85
N SER A 9 -24.99 19.18 -10.18
CA SER A 9 -24.94 18.02 -11.07
C SER A 9 -23.96 16.96 -10.58
N ASP A 10 -24.38 15.70 -10.52
CA ASP A 10 -23.52 14.57 -10.14
C ASP A 10 -22.23 14.51 -10.97
N ALA A 11 -22.27 15.04 -12.20
CA ALA A 11 -21.12 15.20 -13.08
C ALA A 11 -20.03 16.14 -12.51
N ASP A 12 -20.42 17.25 -11.86
CA ASP A 12 -19.47 18.20 -11.26
C ASP A 12 -18.81 17.59 -10.03
N GLN A 13 -19.56 16.78 -9.26
CA GLN A 13 -19.04 16.05 -8.10
C GLN A 13 -18.10 14.92 -8.53
N ALA A 14 -18.44 14.19 -9.59
CA ALA A 14 -17.58 13.17 -10.17
C ALA A 14 -16.28 13.76 -10.73
N GLY A 15 -16.36 14.91 -11.42
CA GLY A 15 -15.18 15.64 -11.91
C GLY A 15 -14.24 16.05 -10.76
N ALA A 16 -14.79 16.63 -9.69
CA ALA A 16 -14.01 17.01 -8.52
C ALA A 16 -13.37 15.81 -7.80
N ALA A 17 -14.05 14.67 -7.76
CA ALA A 17 -13.53 13.43 -7.18
C ALA A 17 -12.34 12.89 -8.00
N LEU A 18 -12.47 12.85 -9.33
CA LEU A 18 -11.39 12.43 -10.23
C LEU A 18 -10.16 13.34 -10.11
N ASP A 19 -10.36 14.66 -10.02
CA ASP A 19 -9.26 15.60 -9.81
C ASP A 19 -8.57 15.39 -8.45
N THR A 20 -9.33 15.05 -7.40
CA THR A 20 -8.77 14.71 -6.08
C THR A 20 -7.85 13.50 -6.18
N ILE A 21 -8.30 12.45 -6.85
CA ILE A 21 -7.53 11.21 -7.04
C ILE A 21 -6.28 11.49 -7.85
N ARG A 22 -6.39 12.24 -8.96
CA ARG A 22 -5.26 12.60 -9.81
C ARG A 22 -4.17 13.34 -9.03
N GLN A 23 -4.54 14.36 -8.27
CA GLN A 23 -3.57 15.12 -7.46
C GLN A 23 -2.93 14.26 -6.37
N ALA A 24 -3.69 13.33 -5.77
CA ALA A 24 -3.14 12.42 -4.78
C ALA A 24 -2.11 11.47 -5.39
N MET A 25 -2.39 10.91 -6.57
CA MET A 25 -1.45 10.05 -7.28
C MET A 25 -0.18 10.80 -7.70
N GLU A 26 -0.29 12.03 -8.16
CA GLU A 26 0.84 12.90 -8.49
C GLU A 26 1.74 13.17 -7.27
N ALA A 27 1.13 13.41 -6.10
CA ALA A 27 1.88 13.54 -4.84
C ALA A 27 2.62 12.25 -4.45
N LEU A 28 2.01 11.09 -4.70
CA LEU A 28 2.64 9.79 -4.46
C LEU A 28 3.80 9.51 -5.42
N GLU A 29 3.68 9.89 -6.68
CA GLU A 29 4.70 9.65 -7.73
C GLU A 29 5.94 10.51 -7.52
N THR A 30 5.74 11.78 -7.14
CA THR A 30 6.82 12.75 -6.93
C THR A 30 7.57 12.56 -5.62
N ALA A 31 6.92 11.99 -4.60
CA ALA A 31 7.55 11.74 -3.32
C ALA A 31 8.54 10.55 -3.38
N GLU A 32 9.69 10.74 -2.73
CA GLU A 32 10.69 9.68 -2.53
C GLU A 32 10.39 8.86 -1.27
N THR A 33 9.72 9.48 -0.29
CA THR A 33 9.36 8.84 0.97
C THR A 33 7.89 9.07 1.34
N TRP A 34 7.31 8.14 2.10
CA TRP A 34 5.93 8.26 2.56
C TRP A 34 5.65 9.52 3.41
N PRO A 35 6.55 9.96 4.32
CA PRO A 35 6.37 11.23 5.01
C PRO A 35 6.27 12.42 4.06
N GLN A 36 7.14 12.50 3.05
CA GLN A 36 7.04 13.56 2.03
C GLN A 36 5.72 13.49 1.26
N ALA A 37 5.25 12.29 0.89
CA ALA A 37 3.96 12.11 0.23
C ALA A 37 2.81 12.61 1.13
N ARG A 38 2.81 12.25 2.41
CA ARG A 38 1.81 12.70 3.38
C ARG A 38 1.81 14.20 3.57
N ASP A 39 3.00 14.80 3.70
CA ASP A 39 3.13 16.25 3.87
C ASP A 39 2.62 17.00 2.63
N ALA A 40 2.88 16.47 1.43
CA ALA A 40 2.34 17.02 0.18
C ALA A 40 0.80 16.89 0.12
N LEU A 41 0.24 15.74 0.49
CA LEU A 41 -1.21 15.51 0.55
C LEU A 41 -1.88 16.44 1.56
N GLU A 42 -1.27 16.65 2.72
CA GLU A 42 -1.78 17.54 3.77
C GLU A 42 -1.73 19.00 3.32
N THR A 43 -0.60 19.44 2.75
CA THR A 43 -0.42 20.80 2.23
C THR A 43 -1.43 21.12 1.13
N ALA A 44 -1.77 20.14 0.29
CA ALA A 44 -2.79 20.27 -0.75
C ALA A 44 -4.25 20.15 -0.21
N GLY A 45 -4.44 19.92 1.08
CA GLY A 45 -5.75 19.72 1.70
C GLY A 45 -6.45 18.42 1.25
N LEU A 46 -5.71 17.47 0.67
CA LEU A 46 -6.24 16.24 0.10
C LEU A 46 -6.58 15.21 1.19
N THR A 47 -5.86 15.18 2.31
CA THR A 47 -6.12 14.26 3.42
C THR A 47 -7.58 14.28 3.87
N ARG A 48 -8.14 15.49 4.02
CA ARG A 48 -9.54 15.69 4.44
C ARG A 48 -10.54 15.26 3.35
N ARG A 49 -10.21 15.52 2.09
CA ARG A 49 -11.07 15.23 0.93
C ARG A 49 -11.13 13.74 0.62
N LEU A 50 -10.01 13.04 0.81
CA LEU A 50 -9.87 11.59 0.64
C LEU A 50 -10.49 10.80 1.80
N GLY A 51 -10.46 11.38 3.00
CA GLY A 51 -10.89 10.70 4.22
C GLY A 51 -9.97 9.52 4.58
N ALA A 52 -10.36 8.79 5.63
CA ALA A 52 -9.57 7.67 6.13
C ALA A 52 -9.38 6.55 5.09
N ASP A 53 -10.46 6.17 4.38
CA ASP A 53 -10.42 5.11 3.38
C ASP A 53 -9.52 5.46 2.19
N GLY A 54 -9.59 6.71 1.71
CA GLY A 54 -8.73 7.18 0.64
C GLY A 54 -7.26 7.18 1.07
N MET A 55 -6.96 7.67 2.28
CA MET A 55 -5.61 7.64 2.82
C MET A 55 -5.08 6.21 3.01
N GLN A 56 -5.92 5.28 3.46
CA GLN A 56 -5.54 3.87 3.57
C GLN A 56 -5.19 3.27 2.20
N ARG A 57 -6.00 3.53 1.18
CA ARG A 57 -5.73 3.07 -0.19
C ARG A 57 -4.42 3.64 -0.74
N LEU A 58 -4.11 4.91 -0.47
CA LEU A 58 -2.83 5.51 -0.87
C LEU A 58 -1.65 4.86 -0.14
N ALA A 59 -1.80 4.54 1.14
CA ALA A 59 -0.78 3.81 1.89
C ALA A 59 -0.56 2.40 1.30
N ASP A 60 -1.63 1.71 0.89
CA ASP A 60 -1.54 0.40 0.24
C ASP A 60 -0.81 0.50 -1.12
N ILE A 61 -1.14 1.51 -1.93
CA ILE A 61 -0.47 1.79 -3.21
C ILE A 61 1.02 2.07 -2.98
N TRP A 62 1.34 2.89 -1.98
CA TRP A 62 2.71 3.20 -1.59
C TRP A 62 3.49 1.93 -1.22
N ARG A 63 2.96 1.10 -0.32
CA ARG A 63 3.63 -0.16 0.07
C ARG A 63 3.81 -1.10 -1.11
N GLY A 64 2.82 -1.18 -2.01
CA GLY A 64 2.97 -1.91 -3.27
C GLY A 64 4.09 -1.37 -4.16
N ARG A 65 4.31 -0.05 -4.21
CA ARG A 65 5.46 0.56 -4.91
C ARG A 65 6.78 0.16 -4.27
N VAL A 66 6.87 0.20 -2.94
CA VAL A 66 8.06 -0.22 -2.20
C VAL A 66 8.38 -1.70 -2.49
N CYS A 67 7.38 -2.59 -2.41
CA CYS A 67 7.58 -4.01 -2.75
C CYS A 67 8.12 -4.20 -4.18
N ARG A 68 7.58 -3.44 -5.15
CA ARG A 68 8.02 -3.51 -6.56
C ARG A 68 9.45 -2.99 -6.78
N SER A 69 9.95 -2.09 -5.95
CA SER A 69 11.34 -1.61 -6.06
C SER A 69 12.37 -2.58 -5.48
N LEU A 70 11.96 -3.55 -4.67
CA LEU A 70 12.87 -4.58 -4.14
C LEU A 70 13.30 -5.54 -5.25
N ASP A 71 14.56 -5.95 -5.28
CA ASP A 71 14.93 -7.12 -6.07
C ASP A 71 14.49 -8.44 -5.38
N ASP A 72 14.70 -9.58 -6.02
CA ASP A 72 14.27 -10.88 -5.49
C ASP A 72 14.97 -11.24 -4.16
N SER A 73 16.23 -10.82 -4.00
CA SER A 73 17.01 -11.08 -2.78
C SER A 73 16.50 -10.23 -1.62
N ALA A 74 16.26 -8.94 -1.86
CA ALA A 74 15.72 -8.00 -0.89
C ALA A 74 14.29 -8.39 -0.49
N LEU A 75 13.45 -8.75 -1.46
CA LEU A 75 12.09 -9.24 -1.19
C LEU A 75 12.10 -10.50 -0.32
N ALA A 76 12.99 -11.46 -0.60
CA ALA A 76 13.16 -12.64 0.24
C ALA A 76 13.72 -12.30 1.64
N GLY A 77 14.59 -11.27 1.73
CA GLY A 77 15.09 -10.75 3.00
C GLY A 77 13.99 -10.19 3.89
N GLU A 78 13.12 -9.34 3.33
CA GLU A 78 11.92 -8.82 4.00
C GLU A 78 11.04 -9.96 4.52
N MET A 79 10.73 -10.93 3.66
CA MET A 79 9.93 -12.09 4.06
C MET A 79 10.55 -12.88 5.22
N ARG A 80 11.89 -13.00 5.25
CA ARG A 80 12.59 -13.68 6.34
C ARG A 80 12.46 -12.93 7.65
N PHE A 81 12.66 -11.61 7.65
CA PHE A 81 12.45 -10.78 8.83
C PHE A 81 11.08 -11.05 9.47
N TRP A 82 10.02 -11.04 8.66
CA TRP A 82 8.66 -11.31 9.15
C TRP A 82 8.47 -12.76 9.62
N SER A 83 9.08 -13.73 8.92
CA SER A 83 9.00 -15.15 9.28
C SER A 83 9.70 -15.49 10.60
N GLU A 84 10.78 -14.77 10.91
CA GLU A 84 11.59 -14.93 12.12
C GLU A 84 10.99 -14.21 13.33
N GLY A 85 9.87 -13.52 13.11
CA GLY A 85 9.11 -12.89 14.16
C GLY A 85 9.36 -11.40 14.34
N GLY A 86 9.86 -10.73 13.30
CA GLY A 86 9.90 -9.28 13.24
C GLY A 86 8.52 -8.64 13.44
N ASP A 87 8.54 -7.38 13.88
CA ASP A 87 7.37 -6.53 14.05
C ASP A 87 7.66 -5.11 13.52
N LEU A 88 6.61 -4.29 13.40
CA LEU A 88 6.76 -2.93 12.89
C LEU A 88 7.70 -2.05 13.73
N PRO A 89 7.66 -2.07 15.08
CA PRO A 89 8.62 -1.31 15.90
C PRO A 89 10.09 -1.70 15.67
N ALA A 90 10.39 -2.97 15.40
CA ALA A 90 11.76 -3.44 15.18
C ALA A 90 12.22 -3.27 13.72
N HIS A 91 11.32 -3.02 12.77
CA HIS A 91 11.68 -2.84 11.37
C HIS A 91 12.43 -1.51 11.16
N PRO A 92 13.56 -1.48 10.43
CA PRO A 92 14.32 -0.24 10.20
C PRO A 92 13.49 0.88 9.55
N ASP A 93 12.55 0.51 8.68
CA ASP A 93 11.61 1.46 8.06
C ASP A 93 10.38 1.79 8.91
N GLY A 94 10.21 1.13 10.06
CA GLY A 94 9.11 1.32 11.00
C GLY A 94 7.74 1.07 10.36
N PHE A 95 6.79 1.98 10.61
CA PHE A 95 5.43 1.96 10.02
C PHE A 95 5.38 2.04 8.49
N ARG A 96 6.52 2.17 7.81
CA ARG A 96 6.64 2.24 6.35
C ARG A 96 7.05 0.90 5.72
N ALA A 97 7.35 -0.10 6.55
CA ALA A 97 7.75 -1.42 6.10
C ALA A 97 6.69 -2.07 5.20
N PRO A 98 7.09 -2.79 4.14
CA PRO A 98 6.23 -3.75 3.46
C PRO A 98 5.61 -4.73 4.46
N LEU A 99 4.30 -4.88 4.45
CA LEU A 99 3.64 -5.85 5.33
C LEU A 99 3.66 -7.25 4.71
N PRO A 100 3.51 -8.31 5.52
CA PRO A 100 3.44 -9.68 5.03
C PRO A 100 2.50 -9.87 3.83
N HIS A 101 1.29 -9.33 3.91
CA HIS A 101 0.34 -9.41 2.79
C HIS A 101 0.90 -8.77 1.50
N ASP A 102 1.53 -7.60 1.59
CA ASP A 102 2.06 -6.88 0.43
C ASP A 102 3.23 -7.64 -0.22
N LEU A 103 4.08 -8.29 0.60
CA LEU A 103 5.17 -9.14 0.15
C LEU A 103 4.65 -10.40 -0.56
N ALA A 104 3.60 -11.04 -0.02
CA ALA A 104 2.98 -12.20 -0.63
C ALA A 104 2.35 -11.87 -1.99
N GLN A 105 1.67 -10.73 -2.11
CA GLN A 105 1.12 -10.26 -3.39
C GLN A 105 2.22 -9.99 -4.41
N GLU A 106 3.34 -9.40 -3.98
CA GLU A 106 4.47 -9.17 -4.87
C GLU A 106 5.12 -10.47 -5.34
N ALA A 107 5.24 -11.49 -4.47
CA ALA A 107 5.71 -12.82 -4.87
C ALA A 107 4.81 -13.46 -5.92
N ILE A 108 3.48 -13.39 -5.75
CA ILE A 108 2.50 -13.87 -6.75
C ILE A 108 2.71 -13.13 -8.08
N ARG A 109 2.85 -11.81 -8.05
CA ARG A 109 3.05 -10.98 -9.25
C ARG A 109 4.33 -11.37 -10.00
N ARG A 110 5.39 -11.78 -9.28
CA ARG A 110 6.66 -12.26 -9.87
C ARG A 110 6.61 -13.71 -10.36
N GLY A 111 5.49 -14.41 -10.15
CA GLY A 111 5.34 -15.81 -10.54
C GLY A 111 6.05 -16.79 -9.59
N TRP A 112 6.33 -16.38 -8.36
CA TRP A 112 6.85 -17.30 -7.34
C TRP A 112 5.74 -18.27 -6.91
N VAL A 113 6.13 -19.44 -6.40
CA VAL A 113 5.15 -20.39 -5.86
C VAL A 113 4.68 -19.89 -4.51
N VAL A 114 3.39 -19.56 -4.41
CA VAL A 114 2.75 -19.08 -3.19
C VAL A 114 1.56 -19.97 -2.86
N SER A 115 1.50 -20.45 -1.63
CA SER A 115 0.39 -21.25 -1.10
C SER A 115 -0.18 -20.59 0.15
N ALA A 116 -1.47 -20.29 0.15
CA ALA A 116 -2.15 -19.82 1.36
C ALA A 116 -2.23 -20.98 2.38
N LEU A 117 -2.03 -20.67 3.65
CA LEU A 117 -2.11 -21.62 4.75
C LEU A 117 -3.44 -21.47 5.49
N ASN A 118 -3.94 -22.56 6.07
CA ASN A 118 -5.19 -22.54 6.87
C ASN A 118 -5.09 -21.63 8.11
N SER A 119 -3.86 -21.32 8.57
CA SER A 119 -3.58 -20.36 9.63
C SER A 119 -3.74 -18.89 9.19
N GLY A 120 -4.05 -18.64 7.91
CA GLY A 120 -4.19 -17.31 7.31
C GLY A 120 -2.90 -16.73 6.73
N GLY A 121 -1.75 -17.36 6.95
CA GLY A 121 -0.47 -16.94 6.39
C GLY A 121 -0.20 -17.52 4.99
N TRP A 122 1.06 -17.46 4.57
CA TRP A 122 1.51 -17.96 3.27
C TRP A 122 2.77 -18.81 3.40
N LEU A 123 2.89 -19.86 2.59
CA LEU A 123 4.14 -20.51 2.27
C LEU A 123 4.60 -20.02 0.90
N ILE A 124 5.78 -19.42 0.84
CA ILE A 124 6.33 -18.77 -0.35
C ILE A 124 7.65 -19.44 -0.71
N SER A 125 7.79 -19.92 -1.95
CA SER A 125 9.05 -20.46 -2.46
C SER A 125 9.71 -19.44 -3.39
N PRO A 126 10.76 -18.73 -2.92
CA PRO A 126 11.53 -17.83 -3.78
C PRO A 126 12.23 -18.61 -4.91
N PRO A 127 12.64 -17.94 -6.01
CA PRO A 127 13.33 -18.57 -7.14
C PRO A 127 14.66 -19.22 -6.71
N THR A 128 15.24 -18.71 -5.62
CA THR A 128 16.44 -19.26 -4.99
C THR A 128 16.27 -19.34 -3.48
N GLY A 129 16.73 -20.44 -2.89
CA GLY A 129 16.76 -20.63 -1.44
C GLY A 129 15.64 -21.53 -0.92
N ARG A 130 15.40 -21.46 0.39
CA ARG A 130 14.40 -22.29 1.07
C ARG A 130 13.03 -21.61 1.07
N PRO A 131 11.92 -22.37 1.09
CA PRO A 131 10.59 -21.84 1.32
C PRO A 131 10.50 -21.05 2.63
N ILE A 132 9.70 -19.99 2.62
CA ILE A 132 9.52 -19.05 3.72
C ILE A 132 8.05 -19.07 4.13
N THR A 133 7.79 -19.20 5.43
CA THR A 133 6.44 -19.10 5.99
C THR A 133 6.19 -17.69 6.50
N LEU A 134 5.24 -17.00 5.88
CA LEU A 134 4.89 -15.62 6.15
C LEU A 134 3.58 -15.54 6.97
N PRO A 135 3.51 -14.77 8.06
CA PRO A 135 2.30 -14.67 8.87
C PRO A 135 1.20 -13.83 8.22
N ALA A 136 -0.07 -14.11 8.53
CA ALA A 136 -1.24 -13.38 8.03
C ALA A 136 -1.26 -11.89 8.41
N ARG A 137 -0.80 -11.61 9.64
CA ARG A 137 -0.81 -10.30 10.30
C ARG A 137 0.32 -10.22 11.32
N ARG A 138 0.95 -9.05 11.42
CA ARG A 138 1.61 -8.53 12.62
C ARG A 138 1.39 -7.03 12.67
#